data_AF-A0A2N2T9M7-F1
#
_entry.id   AF-A0A2N2T9M7-F1
#
_cell.length_a   1.000
_cell.length_b   1.000
_cell.length_c   1.000
_cell.angle_alpha   90.00
_cell.angle_beta   90.00
_cell.angle_gamma   90.00
#
_symmetry.space_group_name_H-M   'P 1'
#
loop_
_entity.id
_entity.type
_entity.pdbx_description
1 polymer ?
#
loop_
_entity_poly.entity_id
_entity_poly.type
_entity_poly.pdbx_seq_one_letter_code
_entity_poly.pdbx_strand_id
1 'polypeptide(L)'
;MTARLREIPYNYTSFSDREIVIRLLGADAWDVLNTLRGERKTGRSARMLFEVLGDIWVVRRNPYLEDDLLDNPKRRQMLVEALRHRLHEIEVRRQGNELVGQLLEAAARAVREFEAWFADTASLRARILRRLAGVTRRDNISFDGLARVSHVTDATDWRVEYPFVILTPDTEA
;
A
#
# COMPACT_ATOMS: atom_id res chain seq x y z
N MET A 1 -18.98 22.14 -6.06
CA MET A 1 -18.46 20.84 -6.58
C MET A 1 -18.85 19.77 -5.59
N THR A 2 -19.74 18.85 -5.95
CA THR A 2 -19.99 17.65 -5.14
C THR A 2 -18.71 16.83 -5.15
N ALA A 3 -17.93 16.89 -4.07
CA ALA A 3 -16.76 16.04 -3.92
C ALA A 3 -17.22 14.60 -4.07
N ARG A 4 -16.70 13.87 -5.07
CA ARG A 4 -16.92 12.42 -5.18
C ARG A 4 -16.50 11.81 -3.85
N LEU A 5 -17.45 11.26 -3.10
CA LEU A 5 -17.15 10.48 -1.90
C LEU A 5 -16.21 9.35 -2.31
N ARG A 6 -15.02 9.32 -1.70
CA ARG A 6 -14.06 8.21 -1.83
C ARG A 6 -14.63 7.01 -1.07
N GLU A 7 -14.57 5.84 -1.68
CA GLU A 7 -14.95 4.57 -1.05
C GLU A 7 -13.75 3.95 -0.31
N ILE A 8 -12.54 4.17 -0.81
CA ILE A 8 -11.30 3.73 -0.15
C ILE A 8 -10.90 4.75 0.93
N PRO A 9 -10.86 4.36 2.21
CA PRO A 9 -10.48 5.24 3.30
C PRO A 9 -8.98 5.59 3.23
N TYR A 10 -8.59 6.65 3.93
CA TYR A 10 -7.21 7.12 4.08
C TYR A 10 -6.48 7.48 2.77
N ASN A 11 -7.22 7.57 1.67
CA ASN A 11 -6.66 7.99 0.39
C ASN A 11 -6.55 9.52 0.31
N TYR A 12 -5.42 10.04 0.79
CA TYR A 12 -5.02 11.46 0.63
C TYR A 12 -4.24 11.72 -0.67
N THR A 13 -4.14 10.73 -1.56
CA THR A 13 -3.35 10.83 -2.80
C THR A 13 -4.22 11.23 -4.00
N SER A 14 -3.57 11.66 -5.07
CA SER A 14 -4.26 11.98 -6.34
C SER A 14 -4.85 10.76 -7.05
N PHE A 15 -4.46 9.54 -6.65
CA PHE A 15 -5.00 8.31 -7.23
C PHE A 15 -6.49 8.14 -6.90
N SER A 16 -7.28 7.87 -7.91
CA SER A 16 -8.68 7.46 -7.79
C SER A 16 -8.80 6.05 -7.19
N ASP A 17 -9.98 5.72 -6.66
CA ASP A 17 -10.25 4.39 -6.11
C ASP A 17 -10.07 3.30 -7.20
N ARG A 18 -10.39 3.62 -8.46
CA ARG A 18 -10.12 2.73 -9.60
C ARG A 18 -8.63 2.43 -9.73
N GLU A 19 -7.79 3.46 -9.72
CA GLU A 19 -6.35 3.27 -9.90
C GLU A 19 -5.75 2.47 -8.75
N ILE A 20 -6.21 2.71 -7.51
CA ILE A 20 -5.77 1.93 -6.34
C ILE A 20 -6.19 0.47 -6.47
N VAL A 21 -7.46 0.20 -6.81
CA VAL A 21 -7.93 -1.18 -7.02
C VAL A 21 -7.09 -1.87 -8.09
N ILE A 22 -6.85 -1.23 -9.23
CA ILE A 22 -6.07 -1.83 -10.33
C ILE A 22 -4.64 -2.11 -9.88
N ARG A 23 -4.02 -1.18 -9.14
CA ARG A 23 -2.63 -1.31 -8.69
C ARG A 23 -2.44 -2.35 -7.60
N LEU A 24 -3.46 -2.58 -6.76
CA LEU A 24 -3.41 -3.57 -5.68
C LEU A 24 -3.93 -4.95 -6.09
N LEU A 25 -5.02 -5.01 -6.85
CA LEU A 25 -5.75 -6.24 -7.16
C LEU A 25 -5.64 -6.68 -8.62
N GLY A 26 -5.38 -5.76 -9.55
CA GLY A 26 -5.37 -6.00 -11.00
C GLY A 26 -6.60 -5.41 -11.69
N ALA A 27 -6.54 -5.32 -13.03
CA ALA A 27 -7.62 -4.77 -13.85
C ALA A 27 -8.90 -5.61 -13.76
N ASP A 28 -8.79 -6.93 -13.83
CA ASP A 28 -9.93 -7.85 -13.80
C ASP A 28 -10.77 -7.69 -12.51
N ALA A 29 -10.11 -7.46 -11.38
CA ALA A 29 -10.79 -7.22 -10.10
C ALA A 29 -11.63 -5.93 -10.11
N TRP A 30 -11.22 -4.90 -10.86
CA TRP A 30 -12.03 -3.69 -11.02
C TRP A 30 -13.30 -3.97 -11.82
N ASP A 31 -13.23 -4.80 -12.84
CA ASP A 31 -14.40 -5.15 -13.67
C ASP A 31 -15.37 -6.04 -12.91
N VAL A 32 -14.87 -6.98 -12.11
CA VAL A 32 -15.69 -7.76 -11.16
C VAL A 32 -16.39 -6.86 -10.15
N LEU A 33 -15.69 -5.87 -9.59
CA LEU A 33 -16.29 -4.87 -8.67
C LEU A 33 -17.41 -4.08 -9.34
N ASN A 34 -17.24 -3.65 -10.59
CA ASN A 34 -18.28 -2.92 -11.32
C ASN A 34 -19.51 -3.79 -11.60
N THR A 35 -19.28 -5.06 -11.91
CA THR A 35 -20.37 -6.04 -12.10
C THR A 35 -21.19 -6.18 -10.80
N LEU A 36 -20.51 -6.42 -9.68
CA LEU A 36 -21.16 -6.55 -8.35
C LEU A 36 -21.86 -5.26 -7.89
N ARG A 37 -21.33 -4.07 -8.23
CA ARG A 37 -22.00 -2.79 -7.96
C ARG A 37 -23.36 -2.67 -8.67
N GLY A 38 -23.48 -3.23 -9.87
CA GLY A 38 -24.75 -3.27 -10.61
C GLY A 38 -25.85 -4.08 -9.91
N GLU A 39 -25.46 -5.09 -9.13
CA GLU A 39 -26.39 -6.03 -8.47
C GLU A 39 -26.98 -5.50 -7.14
N ARG A 40 -26.50 -4.35 -6.62
CA ARG A 40 -27.01 -3.63 -5.43
C ARG A 40 -27.21 -4.44 -4.13
N LYS A 41 -26.57 -5.61 -3.96
CA LYS A 41 -26.76 -6.49 -2.79
C LYS A 41 -25.68 -6.43 -1.70
N THR A 42 -24.50 -5.82 -1.92
CA THR A 42 -23.28 -6.12 -1.12
C THR A 42 -22.54 -4.91 -0.51
N GLY A 43 -23.26 -3.89 -0.02
CA GLY A 43 -22.64 -2.66 0.51
C GLY A 43 -21.67 -2.85 1.68
N ARG A 44 -21.94 -3.79 2.61
CA ARG A 44 -21.06 -4.04 3.76
C ARG A 44 -19.76 -4.75 3.36
N SER A 45 -19.85 -5.81 2.57
CA SER A 45 -18.66 -6.55 2.09
C SER A 45 -17.76 -5.68 1.21
N ALA A 46 -18.35 -4.83 0.37
CA ALA A 46 -17.61 -3.85 -0.41
C ALA A 46 -16.86 -2.85 0.47
N ARG A 47 -17.52 -2.29 1.50
CA ARG A 47 -16.86 -1.40 2.46
C ARG A 47 -15.69 -2.08 3.17
N MET A 48 -15.86 -3.32 3.62
CA MET A 48 -14.79 -4.08 4.26
C MET A 48 -13.62 -4.32 3.29
N LEU A 49 -13.88 -4.63 2.02
CA LEU A 49 -12.82 -4.76 1.03
C LEU A 49 -12.08 -3.43 0.85
N PHE A 50 -12.79 -2.32 0.72
CA PHE A 50 -12.17 -1.00 0.60
C PHE A 50 -11.38 -0.60 1.84
N GLU A 51 -11.81 -0.95 3.05
CA GLU A 51 -11.02 -0.79 4.27
C GLU A 51 -9.69 -1.55 4.19
N VAL A 52 -9.70 -2.82 3.73
CA VAL A 52 -8.45 -3.59 3.52
C VAL A 52 -7.53 -2.89 2.52
N LEU A 53 -8.07 -2.41 1.40
CA LEU A 53 -7.28 -1.71 0.39
C LEU A 53 -6.74 -0.38 0.91
N GLY A 54 -7.53 0.36 1.69
CA GLY A 54 -7.13 1.63 2.30
C GLY A 54 -5.99 1.46 3.30
N ASP A 55 -6.07 0.43 4.16
CA ASP A 55 -5.02 0.10 5.13
C ASP A 55 -3.70 -0.29 4.43
N ILE A 56 -3.75 -1.08 3.35
CA ILE A 56 -2.56 -1.39 2.53
C ILE A 56 -2.03 -0.12 1.86
N TRP A 57 -2.92 0.68 1.26
CA TRP A 57 -2.56 1.85 0.48
C TRP A 57 -1.89 2.92 1.33
N VAL A 58 -2.46 3.25 2.49
CA VAL A 58 -1.95 4.29 3.37
C VAL A 58 -0.53 3.97 3.83
N VAL A 59 -0.25 2.71 4.15
CA VAL A 59 1.11 2.29 4.55
C VAL A 59 2.08 2.38 3.37
N ARG A 60 1.71 1.89 2.18
CA ARG A 60 2.56 1.98 0.99
C ARG A 60 2.85 3.42 0.54
N ARG A 61 2.01 4.39 0.94
CA ARG A 61 2.12 5.80 0.53
C ARG A 61 2.55 6.73 1.66
N ASN A 62 2.95 6.18 2.80
CA ASN A 62 3.40 6.95 3.94
C ASN A 62 4.73 6.38 4.49
N PRO A 63 5.87 7.01 4.15
CA PRO A 63 7.17 6.60 4.67
C PRO A 63 7.24 6.49 6.20
N TYR A 64 6.49 7.31 6.94
CA TYR A 64 6.46 7.24 8.41
C TYR A 64 5.75 5.98 8.92
N LEU A 65 4.66 5.56 8.26
CA LEU A 65 3.98 4.31 8.60
C LEU A 65 4.80 3.09 8.16
N GLU A 66 5.45 3.18 7.00
CA GLU A 66 6.41 2.17 6.55
C GLU A 66 7.51 1.97 7.59
N ASP A 67 8.17 3.05 8.03
CA ASP A 67 9.24 2.99 9.02
C ASP A 67 8.74 2.45 10.38
N ASP A 68 7.60 2.93 10.91
CA ASP A 68 7.02 2.42 12.17
C ASP A 68 6.77 0.90 12.10
N LEU A 69 6.23 0.40 10.99
CA LEU A 69 5.89 -1.02 10.83
C LEU A 69 7.10 -1.90 10.47
N LEU A 70 8.16 -1.34 9.88
CA LEU A 70 9.45 -2.01 9.75
C LEU A 70 10.09 -2.22 11.13
N ASP A 71 10.09 -1.17 11.96
CA ASP A 71 10.72 -1.16 13.28
C ASP A 71 9.91 -1.90 14.35
N ASN A 72 8.60 -2.06 14.16
CA ASN A 72 7.70 -2.71 15.12
C ASN A 72 7.03 -3.97 14.53
N PRO A 73 7.72 -5.14 14.53
CA PRO A 73 7.17 -6.40 14.00
C PRO A 73 5.82 -6.81 14.60
N LYS A 74 5.60 -6.54 15.89
CA LYS A 74 4.33 -6.84 16.57
C LYS A 74 3.16 -6.01 16.00
N ARG A 75 3.37 -4.71 15.76
CA ARG A 75 2.35 -3.83 15.16
C ARG A 75 2.04 -4.26 13.73
N ARG A 76 3.09 -4.58 12.95
CA ARG A 76 2.95 -5.14 11.60
C ARG A 76 2.12 -6.41 11.59
N GLN A 77 2.41 -7.35 12.49
CA GLN A 77 1.64 -8.59 12.61
C GLN A 77 0.17 -8.31 12.95
N MET A 78 -0.11 -7.45 13.93
CA MET A 78 -1.48 -7.08 14.29
C MET A 78 -2.25 -6.46 13.11
N LEU A 79 -1.60 -5.61 12.31
CA LEU A 79 -2.22 -5.06 11.11
C LEU A 79 -2.55 -6.16 10.10
N VAL A 80 -1.60 -7.03 9.77
CA VAL A 80 -1.80 -8.12 8.80
C VAL A 80 -2.91 -9.08 9.26
N GLU A 81 -2.94 -9.42 10.55
CA GLU A 81 -4.00 -10.25 11.14
C GLU A 81 -5.37 -9.58 11.02
N ALA A 82 -5.48 -8.27 11.28
CA ALA A 82 -6.71 -7.52 11.11
C ALA A 82 -7.20 -7.52 9.65
N LEU A 83 -6.28 -7.38 8.68
CA LEU A 83 -6.62 -7.47 7.25
C LEU A 83 -7.15 -8.86 6.88
N ARG A 84 -6.46 -9.92 7.32
CA ARG A 84 -6.88 -11.31 7.08
C ARG A 84 -8.24 -11.60 7.72
N HIS A 85 -8.47 -11.14 8.94
CA HIS A 85 -9.75 -11.29 9.63
C HIS A 85 -10.88 -10.59 8.85
N ARG A 86 -10.65 -9.37 8.35
CA ARG A 86 -11.63 -8.63 7.55
C ARG A 86 -11.96 -9.34 6.23
N LEU A 87 -10.97 -9.95 5.56
CA LEU A 87 -11.21 -10.80 4.39
C LEU A 87 -12.01 -12.06 4.73
N HIS A 88 -11.71 -12.72 5.86
CA HIS A 88 -12.45 -13.88 6.33
C HIS A 88 -13.93 -13.55 6.59
N GLU A 89 -14.20 -12.41 7.19
CA GLU A 89 -15.58 -11.94 7.41
C GLU A 89 -16.35 -11.72 6.10
N ILE A 90 -15.67 -11.28 5.03
CA ILE A 90 -16.30 -11.18 3.69
C ILE A 90 -16.56 -12.58 3.12
N GLU A 91 -15.62 -13.52 3.26
CA GLU A 91 -15.75 -14.92 2.84
C GLU A 91 -16.98 -15.57 3.47
N VAL A 92 -17.17 -15.43 4.79
CA VAL A 92 -18.36 -15.98 5.49
C VAL A 92 -19.67 -15.40 4.94
N ARG A 93 -19.65 -14.14 4.47
CA ARG A 93 -20.84 -13.44 3.96
C ARG A 93 -21.09 -13.67 2.47
N ARG A 94 -20.18 -14.28 1.72
CA ARG A 94 -20.29 -14.35 0.25
C ARG A 94 -21.43 -15.25 -0.23
N GLN A 95 -21.94 -16.16 0.61
CA GLN A 95 -23.04 -17.08 0.30
C GLN A 95 -22.83 -17.85 -1.02
N GLY A 96 -21.59 -18.25 -1.31
CA GLY A 96 -21.23 -18.96 -2.54
C GLY A 96 -21.12 -18.10 -3.80
N ASN A 97 -21.18 -16.76 -3.71
CA ASN A 97 -20.99 -15.89 -4.86
C ASN A 97 -19.55 -16.01 -5.40
N GLU A 98 -19.41 -16.50 -6.63
CA GLU A 98 -18.12 -16.75 -7.29
C GLU A 98 -17.35 -15.45 -7.59
N LEU A 99 -18.05 -14.39 -7.99
CA LEU A 99 -17.44 -13.07 -8.25
C LEU A 99 -16.82 -12.48 -6.98
N VAL A 100 -17.50 -12.62 -5.84
CA VAL A 100 -16.93 -12.22 -4.55
C VAL A 100 -15.72 -13.10 -4.20
N GLY A 101 -15.75 -14.39 -4.54
CA GLY A 101 -14.60 -15.30 -4.40
C GLY A 101 -13.36 -14.82 -5.17
N GLN A 102 -13.54 -14.43 -6.44
CA GLN A 102 -12.45 -13.88 -7.26
C GLN A 102 -11.82 -12.62 -6.64
N LEU A 103 -12.64 -11.72 -6.10
CA LEU A 103 -12.14 -10.52 -5.39
C LEU A 103 -11.37 -10.88 -4.12
N LEU A 104 -11.85 -11.87 -3.36
CA LEU A 104 -11.20 -12.34 -2.15
C LEU A 104 -9.85 -12.97 -2.43
N GLU A 105 -9.72 -13.75 -3.51
CA GLU A 105 -8.44 -14.32 -3.92
C GLU A 105 -7.42 -13.24 -4.29
N ALA A 106 -7.85 -12.24 -5.07
CA ALA A 106 -7.02 -11.09 -5.43
C ALA A 106 -6.61 -10.28 -4.18
N ALA A 107 -7.54 -10.01 -3.27
CA ALA A 107 -7.27 -9.27 -2.04
C ALA A 107 -6.37 -10.06 -1.08
N ALA A 108 -6.57 -11.38 -0.95
CA ALA A 108 -5.71 -12.23 -0.14
C ALA A 108 -4.29 -12.26 -0.70
N ARG A 109 -4.13 -12.28 -2.02
CA ARG A 109 -2.81 -12.12 -2.67
C ARG A 109 -2.20 -10.76 -2.33
N ALA A 110 -2.94 -9.67 -2.44
CA ALA A 110 -2.45 -8.34 -2.10
C ALA A 110 -2.01 -8.24 -0.62
N VAL A 111 -2.72 -8.87 0.32
CA VAL A 111 -2.32 -8.95 1.73
C VAL A 111 -1.02 -9.73 1.91
N ARG A 112 -0.85 -10.87 1.22
CA ARG A 112 0.40 -11.66 1.25
C ARG A 112 1.58 -10.87 0.69
N GLU A 113 1.40 -10.21 -0.44
CA GLU A 113 2.41 -9.34 -1.05
C GLU A 113 2.76 -8.16 -0.15
N PHE A 114 1.76 -7.56 0.53
CA PHE A 114 1.96 -6.50 1.50
C PHE A 114 2.79 -6.95 2.71
N GLU A 115 2.52 -8.13 3.24
CA GLU A 115 3.31 -8.70 4.35
C GLU A 115 4.76 -9.00 3.93
N ALA A 116 4.94 -9.64 2.76
CA ALA A 116 6.27 -9.98 2.23
C ALA A 116 7.12 -8.73 1.93
N TRP A 117 6.47 -7.66 1.46
CA TRP A 117 7.12 -6.40 1.10
C TRP A 117 7.96 -5.79 2.24
N PHE A 118 7.61 -6.00 3.50
CA PHE A 118 8.42 -5.50 4.63
C PHE A 118 9.79 -6.18 4.71
N ALA A 119 9.84 -7.51 4.53
CA ALA A 119 11.08 -8.26 4.52
C ALA A 119 11.94 -7.89 3.31
N ASP A 120 11.31 -7.75 2.14
CA ASP A 120 11.99 -7.31 0.91
C ASP A 120 12.58 -5.91 1.07
N THR A 121 11.83 -4.99 1.67
CA THR A 121 12.27 -3.62 1.94
C THR A 121 13.45 -3.60 2.89
N ALA A 122 13.38 -4.31 4.02
CA ALA A 122 14.49 -4.39 4.97
C ALA A 122 15.76 -4.99 4.31
N SER A 123 15.60 -6.06 3.53
CA SER A 123 16.69 -6.68 2.78
C SER A 123 17.32 -5.72 1.77
N LEU A 124 16.49 -4.98 1.02
CA LEU A 124 16.96 -4.00 0.05
C LEU A 124 17.68 -2.82 0.72
N ARG A 125 17.16 -2.26 1.82
CA ARG A 125 17.83 -1.23 2.62
C ARG A 125 19.21 -1.69 3.07
N ALA A 126 19.32 -2.91 3.61
CA ALA A 126 20.59 -3.49 4.05
C ALA A 126 21.58 -3.72 2.89
N ARG A 127 21.10 -4.13 1.71
CA ARG A 127 21.93 -4.27 0.50
C ARG A 127 22.46 -2.93 0.01
N ILE A 128 21.62 -1.90 -0.03
CA ILE A 128 22.02 -0.54 -0.46
C ILE A 128 23.05 0.03 0.51
N LEU A 129 22.80 -0.03 1.82
CA LEU A 129 23.75 0.43 2.83
C LEU A 129 25.12 -0.24 2.68
N ARG A 130 25.16 -1.57 2.55
CA ARG A 130 26.42 -2.30 2.36
C ARG A 130 27.17 -1.88 1.09
N ARG A 131 26.44 -1.66 -0.01
CA ARG A 131 27.05 -1.30 -1.29
C ARG A 131 27.58 0.13 -1.31
N LEU A 132 26.90 1.05 -0.63
CA LEU A 132 27.22 2.48 -0.66
C LEU A 132 28.10 2.96 0.50
N ALA A 133 28.25 2.18 1.57
CA ALA A 133 29.10 2.53 2.71
C ALA A 133 30.58 2.74 2.37
N GLY A 134 31.07 2.18 1.24
CA GLY A 134 32.42 2.44 0.73
C GLY A 134 32.52 3.61 -0.25
N VAL A 135 31.39 4.20 -0.64
CA VAL A 135 31.30 5.29 -1.63
C VAL A 135 31.01 6.62 -0.95
N THR A 136 30.15 6.63 0.07
CA THR A 136 29.79 7.82 0.84
C THR A 136 29.62 7.47 2.32
N ARG A 137 29.62 8.50 3.17
CA ARG A 137 29.34 8.33 4.60
C ARG A 137 27.94 7.76 4.81
N ARG A 138 27.76 6.98 5.85
CA ARG A 138 26.47 6.35 6.16
C ARG A 138 25.34 7.37 6.34
N ASP A 139 25.63 8.51 6.94
CA ASP A 139 24.65 9.58 7.20
C ASP A 139 24.19 10.28 5.92
N ASN A 140 24.88 10.07 4.79
CA ASN A 140 24.48 10.56 3.46
C ASN A 140 23.53 9.57 2.75
N ILE A 141 23.09 8.50 3.41
CA ILE A 141 22.21 7.46 2.87
C ILE A 141 20.93 7.41 3.71
N SER A 142 19.94 8.20 3.31
CA SER A 142 18.70 8.40 4.05
C SER A 142 17.54 7.56 3.51
N PHE A 143 16.98 6.69 4.35
CA PHE A 143 15.73 5.98 4.08
C PHE A 143 14.54 6.54 4.88
N ASP A 144 14.79 7.52 5.74
CA ASP A 144 13.81 8.05 6.68
C ASP A 144 12.69 8.81 5.97
N GLY A 145 11.55 8.87 6.64
CA GLY A 145 10.37 9.55 6.11
C GLY A 145 10.57 11.04 5.82
N LEU A 146 11.38 11.78 6.60
CA LEU A 146 11.57 13.22 6.38
C LEU A 146 12.33 13.47 5.08
N ALA A 147 13.44 12.77 4.86
CA ALA A 147 14.21 12.89 3.62
C ALA A 147 13.35 12.50 2.41
N ARG A 148 12.63 11.37 2.49
CA ARG A 148 11.80 10.86 1.39
C ARG A 148 10.62 11.78 1.06
N VAL A 149 9.96 12.34 2.07
CA VAL A 149 8.85 13.31 1.87
C VAL A 149 9.35 14.64 1.32
N SER A 150 10.54 15.09 1.71
CA SER A 150 11.10 16.36 1.22
C SER A 150 11.52 16.29 -0.25
N HIS A 151 11.75 15.08 -0.78
CA HIS A 151 12.25 14.85 -2.14
C HIS A 151 11.25 14.09 -3.05
N VAL A 152 9.99 13.93 -2.62
CA VAL A 152 8.95 13.25 -3.42
C VAL A 152 8.32 14.14 -4.49
N THR A 153 8.45 15.46 -4.35
CA THR A 153 7.87 16.44 -5.26
C THR A 153 8.94 17.04 -6.15
N ASP A 154 8.58 17.27 -7.41
CA ASP A 154 9.33 18.15 -8.31
C ASP A 154 8.71 19.57 -8.32
N ALA A 155 9.15 20.42 -9.25
CA ALA A 155 8.64 21.78 -9.43
C ALA A 155 7.12 21.84 -9.77
N THR A 156 6.48 20.72 -10.08
CA THR A 156 5.04 20.63 -10.36
C THR A 156 4.21 20.31 -9.11
N ASP A 157 4.84 20.00 -7.96
CA ASP A 157 4.22 19.55 -6.70
C ASP A 157 3.44 18.22 -6.83
N TRP A 158 3.82 17.37 -7.81
CA TRP A 158 3.21 16.06 -8.01
C TRP A 158 3.91 14.99 -7.17
N ARG A 159 3.14 14.25 -6.36
CA ARG A 159 3.64 13.15 -5.51
C ARG A 159 3.35 11.78 -6.12
N VAL A 160 3.99 11.51 -7.26
CA VAL A 160 3.69 10.30 -8.06
C VAL A 160 4.25 9.04 -7.38
N GLU A 161 5.52 9.00 -7.02
CA GLU A 161 6.16 7.87 -6.33
C GLU A 161 7.18 8.34 -5.30
N TYR A 162 7.21 7.71 -4.13
CA TYR A 162 8.21 8.03 -3.12
C TYR A 162 9.57 7.47 -3.52
N PRO A 163 10.66 8.25 -3.41
CA PRO A 163 12.00 7.71 -3.58
C PRO A 163 12.25 6.63 -2.53
N PHE A 164 12.98 5.58 -2.92
CA PHE A 164 13.34 4.50 -1.99
C PHE A 164 14.43 4.94 -1.01
N VAL A 165 15.40 5.71 -1.49
CA VAL A 165 16.55 6.22 -0.72
C VAL A 165 16.94 7.59 -1.27
N ILE A 166 17.37 8.49 -0.39
CA ILE A 166 17.98 9.77 -0.72
C ILE A 166 19.48 9.68 -0.47
N LEU A 167 20.28 10.09 -1.45
CA LEU A 167 21.73 10.12 -1.37
C LEU A 167 22.21 11.57 -1.42
N THR A 168 23.03 11.97 -0.46
CA THR A 168 23.61 13.32 -0.37
C THR A 168 25.14 13.24 -0.24
N PRO A 169 25.86 12.75 -1.27
CA PRO A 169 27.31 12.63 -1.21
C PRO A 169 27.98 14.00 -1.05
N ASP A 170 29.08 14.05 -0.29
CA ASP A 170 29.82 15.28 -0.03
C ASP A 170 30.67 15.75 -1.23
N THR A 171 30.95 14.85 -2.18
CA THR A 171 31.87 15.04 -3.31
C THR A 171 31.39 14.28 -4.55
N GLU A 172 31.74 14.76 -5.75
CA GLU A 172 31.42 14.08 -7.01
C GLU A 172 32.37 12.90 -7.32
N ALA A 173 33.62 12.97 -6.85
CA ALA A 173 34.62 11.90 -6.80
C ALA A 173 35.85 12.37 -6.00
#